data_AF-A0A7J7E1G6-F1
#
_entry.id   AF-A0A7J7E1G6-F1
#
_cell.length_a   1.000
_cell.length_b   1.000
_cell.length_c   1.000
_cell.angle_alpha   90.00
_cell.angle_beta   90.00
_cell.angle_gamma   90.00
#
_symmetry.space_group_name_H-M   'P 1'
#
loop_
_entity.id
_entity.type
_entity.pdbx_description
1 polymer ?
#
loop_
_entity_poly.entity_id
_entity_poly.type
_entity_poly.pdbx_seq_one_letter_code
_entity_poly.pdbx_strand_id
1 'polypeptide(L)'
;MGRSRVARSSVEQVGSRLNWSRNYAAKDIRFGVGARALMLRGVEELADAVKVTMGPKGRNVVIEQSYGAPKVTKDGVTVAKSIEFKDKVKNIGASLVKQVANATNDVAGDGTTCATILTKAIFAEG
;
A
#
# COMPACT_ATOMS: atom_id res chain seq x y z
N MET A 1 44.87 57.30 -38.54
CA MET A 1 44.99 58.50 -37.68
C MET A 1 43.72 58.58 -36.83
N GLY A 2 43.84 58.57 -35.49
CA GLY A 2 42.72 58.66 -34.52
C GLY A 2 42.11 57.30 -34.14
N ARG A 3 42.46 56.68 -33.00
CA ARG A 3 41.86 56.81 -31.63
C ARG A 3 40.39 56.35 -31.61
N SER A 4 39.88 55.53 -30.71
CA SER A 4 40.21 55.33 -29.29
C SER A 4 39.43 54.14 -28.69
N ARG A 5 40.01 53.52 -27.66
CA ARG A 5 39.45 52.48 -26.78
C ARG A 5 38.15 52.92 -26.10
N VAL A 6 37.21 51.99 -25.91
CA VAL A 6 36.36 51.91 -24.71
C VAL A 6 36.13 50.44 -24.35
N ALA A 7 36.56 50.06 -23.14
CA ALA A 7 36.22 48.80 -22.50
C ALA A 7 34.84 48.92 -21.81
N ARG A 8 34.05 47.84 -21.79
CA ARG A 8 33.06 47.58 -20.74
C ARG A 8 32.68 46.09 -20.70
N SER A 9 32.81 45.54 -19.51
CA SER A 9 32.37 44.23 -19.02
C SER A 9 30.85 44.04 -19.13
N SER A 10 30.39 42.84 -19.45
CA SER A 10 29.26 42.24 -18.73
C SER A 10 29.21 40.73 -18.93
N VAL A 11 28.99 40.04 -17.83
CA VAL A 11 28.80 38.61 -17.69
C VAL A 11 27.37 38.28 -18.11
N GLU A 12 27.15 37.41 -19.10
CA GLU A 12 25.83 36.83 -19.35
C GLU A 12 25.88 35.31 -19.55
N GLN A 13 25.61 34.64 -18.44
CA GLN A 13 24.85 33.40 -18.26
C GLN A 13 24.49 32.56 -19.49
N VAL A 14 24.99 31.31 -19.52
CA VAL A 14 24.14 30.13 -19.84
C VAL A 14 24.54 28.99 -18.92
N GLY A 15 24.20 29.12 -17.63
CA GLY A 15 24.15 27.99 -16.72
C GLY A 15 22.90 27.18 -17.05
N SER A 16 23.09 25.94 -17.50
CA SER A 16 22.02 24.96 -17.69
C SER A 16 21.19 24.86 -16.41
N ARG A 17 19.99 25.45 -16.42
CA ARG A 17 18.95 25.15 -15.45
C ARG A 17 18.48 23.73 -15.72
N LEU A 18 19.21 22.75 -15.21
CA LEU A 18 18.69 21.42 -14.96
C LEU A 18 17.45 21.63 -14.09
N ASN A 19 16.29 21.53 -14.74
CA ASN A 19 14.99 21.61 -14.11
C ASN A 19 14.90 20.39 -13.21
N TRP A 20 15.30 20.56 -11.95
CA TRP A 20 15.16 19.55 -10.92
C TRP A 20 13.67 19.42 -10.64
N SER A 21 12.98 18.64 -11.48
CA SER A 21 11.63 18.18 -11.22
C SER A 21 11.70 17.40 -9.93
N ARG A 22 11.38 18.06 -8.82
CA ARG A 22 11.10 17.37 -7.57
C ARG A 22 9.92 16.46 -7.86
N ASN A 23 10.13 15.15 -7.76
CA ASN A 23 9.11 14.10 -7.89
C ASN A 23 8.04 14.22 -6.79
N TYR A 24 7.30 15.33 -6.74
CA TYR A 24 6.10 15.45 -5.93
C TYR A 24 4.91 15.13 -6.82
N ALA A 25 4.52 13.85 -6.82
CA ALA A 25 3.22 13.46 -7.33
C ALA A 25 2.14 14.15 -6.48
N ALA A 26 1.10 14.68 -7.14
CA ALA A 26 -0.06 15.23 -6.46
C ALA A 26 -0.70 14.17 -5.54
N LYS A 27 -1.04 14.55 -4.31
CA LYS A 27 -1.64 13.66 -3.31
C LYS A 27 -3.15 13.90 -3.26
N ASP A 28 -3.92 12.82 -3.37
CA ASP A 28 -5.36 12.83 -3.05
C ASP A 28 -5.52 12.75 -1.53
N ILE A 29 -6.31 13.65 -0.95
CA ILE A 29 -6.53 13.75 0.49
C ILE A 29 -8.03 13.65 0.75
N ARG A 30 -8.44 12.65 1.52
CA ARG A 30 -9.85 12.41 1.88
C ARG A 30 -10.02 12.45 3.39
N PHE A 31 -11.17 12.96 3.83
CA PHE A 31 -11.46 13.19 5.25
C PHE A 31 -12.80 12.57 5.66
N GLY A 32 -12.97 12.43 6.98
CA GLY A 32 -14.24 12.10 7.60
C GLY A 32 -14.72 10.67 7.36
N VAL A 33 -16.04 10.50 7.42
CA VAL A 33 -16.71 9.19 7.36
C VAL A 33 -16.52 8.51 6.01
N GLY A 34 -16.50 9.27 4.91
CA GLY A 34 -16.31 8.72 3.57
C GLY A 34 -14.95 8.01 3.38
N ALA A 35 -13.88 8.57 3.93
CA ALA A 35 -12.56 7.94 3.92
C ALA A 35 -12.54 6.67 4.77
N ARG A 36 -13.11 6.71 5.99
CA ARG A 36 -13.19 5.55 6.89
C ARG A 36 -14.01 4.41 6.30
N ALA A 37 -15.14 4.70 5.67
CA ALA A 37 -15.98 3.68 5.03
C ALA A 37 -15.24 2.96 3.87
N LEU A 38 -14.44 3.69 3.09
CA LEU A 38 -13.62 3.09 2.03
C LEU A 38 -12.50 2.20 2.60
N MET A 39 -11.87 2.65 3.69
CA MET A 39 -10.86 1.83 4.39
C MET A 39 -11.49 0.57 4.99
N LEU A 40 -12.65 0.69 5.63
CA LEU A 40 -13.40 -0.42 6.22
C LEU A 40 -13.69 -1.49 5.17
N ARG A 41 -14.16 -1.13 3.98
CA ARG A 41 -14.37 -2.08 2.88
C ARG A 41 -13.11 -2.86 2.51
N GLY A 42 -11.94 -2.23 2.56
CA GLY A 42 -10.66 -2.89 2.30
C GLY A 42 -10.26 -3.87 3.40
N VAL A 43 -10.52 -3.50 4.66
CA VAL A 43 -10.34 -4.36 5.84
C VAL A 43 -11.27 -5.57 5.76
N GLU A 44 -12.55 -5.36 5.47
CA GLU A 44 -13.58 -6.39 5.40
C GLU A 44 -13.29 -7.42 4.31
N GLU A 45 -13.00 -6.99 3.09
CA GLU A 45 -12.74 -7.90 1.98
C GLU A 45 -11.48 -8.75 2.20
N LEU A 46 -10.41 -8.16 2.76
CA LEU A 46 -9.21 -8.91 3.08
C LEU A 46 -9.48 -9.92 4.21
N ALA A 47 -10.13 -9.49 5.29
CA ALA A 47 -10.45 -10.36 6.41
C ALA A 47 -11.42 -11.48 6.00
N ASP A 48 -12.36 -11.22 5.09
CA ASP A 48 -13.27 -12.23 4.57
C ASP A 48 -12.59 -13.28 3.68
N ALA A 49 -11.52 -12.90 2.99
CA ALA A 49 -10.68 -13.85 2.26
C ALA A 49 -9.81 -14.69 3.20
N VAL A 50 -9.30 -14.10 4.29
CA VAL A 50 -8.43 -14.79 5.26
C VAL A 50 -9.24 -15.71 6.19
N LYS A 51 -10.45 -15.31 6.63
CA LYS A 51 -11.24 -16.10 7.59
C LYS A 51 -11.58 -17.51 7.10
N VAL A 52 -11.69 -17.72 5.79
CA VAL A 52 -12.06 -19.03 5.23
C VAL A 52 -11.00 -20.09 5.48
N THR A 53 -9.75 -19.69 5.73
CA THR A 53 -8.65 -20.60 6.03
C THR A 53 -8.56 -20.95 7.52
N MET A 54 -9.43 -20.40 8.37
CA MET A 54 -9.36 -20.58 9.82
C MET A 54 -9.71 -22.02 10.26
N GLY A 55 -8.87 -22.56 11.15
CA GLY A 55 -9.12 -23.80 11.88
C GLY A 55 -8.90 -25.09 11.08
N PRO A 56 -9.10 -26.26 11.71
CA PRO A 56 -8.83 -27.56 11.08
C PRO A 56 -9.75 -27.85 9.89
N LYS A 57 -10.93 -27.22 9.83
CA LYS A 57 -11.87 -27.28 8.70
C LYS A 57 -11.74 -26.09 7.74
N GLY A 58 -10.64 -25.35 7.80
CA GLY A 58 -10.34 -24.26 6.89
C GLY A 58 -10.35 -24.72 5.43
N ARG A 59 -10.93 -23.89 4.57
CA ARG A 59 -11.02 -24.10 3.13
C ARG A 59 -9.77 -23.59 2.42
N ASN A 60 -9.54 -24.13 1.23
CA ASN A 60 -8.45 -23.69 0.37
C ASN A 60 -8.79 -22.36 -0.29
N VAL A 61 -7.81 -21.47 -0.36
CA VAL A 61 -7.84 -20.26 -1.19
C VAL A 61 -6.93 -20.48 -2.38
N VAL A 62 -7.42 -20.11 -3.56
CA VAL A 62 -6.68 -20.22 -4.82
C VAL A 62 -6.20 -18.82 -5.19
N ILE A 63 -4.90 -18.69 -5.44
CA ILE A 63 -4.23 -17.42 -5.72
C ILE A 63 -3.60 -17.52 -7.11
N GLU A 64 -3.93 -16.57 -7.97
CA GLU A 64 -3.30 -16.43 -9.28
C GLU A 64 -1.81 -16.08 -9.14
N GLN A 65 -0.96 -16.69 -9.97
CA GLN A 65 0.45 -16.37 -10.07
C GLN A 65 0.74 -15.84 -11.48
N SER A 66 1.66 -14.89 -11.61
CA SER A 66 2.01 -14.30 -12.90
C SER A 66 2.56 -15.30 -13.92
N TYR A 67 3.10 -16.43 -13.45
CA TYR A 67 3.61 -17.51 -14.28
C TYR A 67 3.34 -18.84 -13.59
N GLY A 68 3.03 -19.87 -14.39
CA GLY A 68 2.81 -21.23 -13.91
C GLY A 68 1.39 -21.51 -13.42
N ALA A 69 1.25 -22.51 -12.55
CA ALA A 69 -0.02 -22.96 -12.00
C ALA A 69 -0.47 -22.06 -10.82
N PRO A 70 -1.79 -21.92 -10.57
CA PRO A 70 -2.27 -21.15 -9.42
C PRO A 70 -1.84 -21.77 -8.09
N LYS A 71 -1.51 -20.93 -7.11
CA LYS A 71 -1.11 -21.37 -5.77
C LYS A 71 -2.36 -21.65 -4.93
N VAL A 72 -2.50 -22.88 -4.47
CA VAL A 72 -3.55 -23.28 -3.53
C VAL A 72 -2.99 -23.28 -2.11
N THR A 73 -3.59 -22.53 -1.20
CA THR A 73 -3.07 -22.40 0.18
C THR A 73 -4.19 -22.34 1.22
N LYS A 74 -3.87 -22.77 2.45
CA LYS A 74 -4.66 -22.52 3.67
C LYS A 74 -3.93 -21.59 4.64
N ASP A 75 -2.80 -21.01 4.23
CA ASP A 75 -2.07 -20.07 5.05
C ASP A 75 -2.66 -18.66 4.90
N GLY A 76 -3.27 -18.16 5.99
CA GLY A 76 -3.88 -16.83 6.03
C GLY A 76 -2.88 -15.69 5.81
N VAL A 77 -1.59 -15.88 6.15
CA VAL A 77 -0.55 -14.86 5.92
C VAL A 77 -0.27 -14.72 4.43
N THR A 78 -0.09 -15.85 3.74
CA THR A 78 0.07 -15.86 2.28
C THR A 78 -1.14 -15.24 1.59
N VAL A 79 -2.37 -15.58 2.02
CA VAL A 79 -3.60 -15.01 1.44
C VAL A 79 -3.63 -13.48 1.63
N ALA A 80 -3.37 -13.00 2.84
CA ALA A 80 -3.36 -11.57 3.13
C ALA A 80 -2.32 -10.81 2.28
N LYS A 81 -1.12 -11.37 2.08
CA LYS A 81 -0.05 -10.76 1.27
C LYS A 81 -0.42 -10.63 -0.20
N SER A 82 -1.20 -11.58 -0.75
CA SER A 82 -1.57 -11.61 -2.17
C SER A 82 -2.73 -10.68 -2.55
N ILE A 83 -3.45 -10.10 -1.59
CA ILE A 83 -4.61 -9.23 -1.88
C ILE A 83 -4.16 -7.80 -2.06
N GLU A 84 -4.38 -7.19 -3.22
CA GLU A 84 -4.11 -5.77 -3.45
C GLU A 84 -5.29 -5.12 -4.18
N PHE A 85 -5.65 -3.90 -3.77
CA PHE A 85 -6.77 -3.18 -4.35
C PHE A 85 -6.30 -2.01 -5.22
N LYS A 86 -6.99 -1.79 -6.35
CA LYS A 86 -6.74 -0.65 -7.25
C LYS A 86 -7.03 0.70 -6.58
N ASP A 87 -8.07 0.76 -5.74
CA ASP A 87 -8.39 1.96 -4.98
C ASP A 87 -7.39 2.12 -3.82
N LYS A 88 -6.69 3.26 -3.80
CA LYS A 88 -5.62 3.52 -2.83
C LYS A 88 -6.13 3.56 -1.39
N VAL A 89 -7.29 4.16 -1.13
CA VAL A 89 -7.83 4.30 0.24
C VAL A 89 -8.27 2.95 0.78
N LYS A 90 -8.93 2.16 -0.06
CA LYS A 90 -9.26 0.76 0.25
C LYS A 90 -8.00 -0.08 0.49
N ASN A 91 -6.97 0.08 -0.36
CA ASN A 91 -5.71 -0.65 -0.22
C ASN A 91 -4.94 -0.26 1.05
N ILE A 92 -5.05 1.00 1.51
CA ILE A 92 -4.49 1.42 2.80
C ILE A 92 -5.15 0.63 3.93
N GLY A 93 -6.48 0.53 3.95
CA GLY A 93 -7.21 -0.28 4.95
C GLY A 93 -6.75 -1.74 4.96
N ALA A 94 -6.66 -2.36 3.79
CA ALA A 94 -6.16 -3.73 3.64
C ALA A 94 -4.70 -3.87 4.13
N SER A 95 -3.85 -2.90 3.81
CA SER A 95 -2.42 -2.91 4.20
C SER A 95 -2.21 -2.83 5.71
N LEU A 96 -3.09 -2.14 6.44
CA LEU A 96 -3.07 -2.13 7.91
C LEU A 96 -3.30 -3.55 8.47
N VAL A 97 -4.26 -4.29 7.92
CA VAL A 97 -4.54 -5.67 8.35
C VAL A 97 -3.38 -6.59 8.00
N LYS A 98 -2.74 -6.41 6.84
CA LYS A 98 -1.53 -7.16 6.47
C LYS A 98 -0.40 -6.92 7.47
N GLN A 99 -0.22 -5.69 7.94
CA GLN A 99 0.80 -5.36 8.93
C GLN A 99 0.53 -6.06 10.26
N VAL A 100 -0.74 -6.09 10.71
CA VAL A 100 -1.12 -6.85 11.91
C VAL A 100 -0.83 -8.34 11.73
N ALA A 101 -1.25 -8.93 10.61
CA ALA A 101 -1.01 -10.34 10.33
C ALA A 101 0.49 -10.70 10.31
N ASN A 102 1.32 -9.85 9.69
CA ASN A 102 2.77 -10.04 9.67
C ASN A 102 3.39 -9.90 11.06
N ALA A 103 3.01 -8.86 11.81
CA ALA A 103 3.53 -8.65 13.16
C ALA A 103 3.18 -9.81 14.09
N THR A 104 1.96 -10.33 14.02
CA THR A 104 1.57 -11.53 14.79
C THR A 104 2.37 -12.76 14.36
N ASN A 105 2.59 -12.94 13.06
CA ASN A 105 3.41 -14.03 12.55
C ASN A 105 4.86 -13.95 13.04
N ASP A 106 5.44 -12.75 13.06
CA ASP A 106 6.84 -12.55 13.44
C ASP A 106 7.07 -12.76 14.95
N VAL A 107 6.07 -12.46 15.79
CA VAL A 107 6.16 -12.62 17.25
C VAL A 107 5.76 -14.02 17.71
N ALA A 108 4.63 -14.54 17.22
CA ALA A 108 4.04 -15.78 17.72
C ALA A 108 4.17 -16.97 16.75
N GLY A 109 4.30 -16.72 15.45
CA GLY A 109 4.31 -17.77 14.41
C GLY A 109 2.94 -18.44 14.17
N ASP A 110 1.91 -18.08 14.93
CA ASP A 110 0.54 -18.56 14.78
C ASP A 110 -0.48 -17.42 14.98
N GLY A 111 -1.78 -17.72 15.03
CA GLY A 111 -2.81 -16.75 15.42
C GLY A 111 -3.07 -15.63 14.41
N THR A 112 -2.39 -15.59 13.27
CA THR A 112 -2.49 -14.55 12.24
C THR A 112 -3.92 -14.40 11.70
N THR A 113 -4.60 -15.53 11.46
CA THR A 113 -6.01 -15.54 11.03
C THR A 113 -6.94 -15.03 12.14
N CYS A 114 -6.61 -15.28 13.41
CA CYS A 114 -7.38 -14.74 14.53
C CYS A 114 -7.18 -13.22 14.67
N ALA A 115 -5.93 -12.76 14.61
CA ALA A 115 -5.58 -11.35 14.70
C ALA A 115 -6.25 -10.50 13.59
N THR A 116 -6.32 -11.02 12.37
CA THR A 116 -7.01 -10.33 11.26
C THR A 116 -8.51 -10.20 11.48
N ILE A 117 -9.17 -11.25 11.99
CA ILE A 117 -10.62 -11.19 12.30
C ILE A 117 -10.90 -10.26 13.48
N LEU A 118 -10.08 -10.30 14.53
CA LEU A 118 -10.21 -9.38 15.66
C LEU A 118 -10.00 -7.93 15.23
N THR A 119 -9.01 -7.68 14.37
CA THR A 119 -8.74 -6.35 13.81
C THR A 119 -9.95 -5.83 13.03
N LYS A 120 -10.57 -6.67 12.19
CA LYS A 120 -11.81 -6.33 11.48
C LYS A 120 -12.92 -5.94 12.47
N ALA A 121 -13.14 -6.75 13.51
CA ALA A 121 -14.20 -6.50 14.48
C ALA A 121 -13.99 -5.17 15.22
N ILE A 122 -12.76 -4.92 15.70
CA ILE A 122 -12.42 -3.68 16.40
C ILE A 122 -12.56 -2.46 15.47
N PHE A 123 -12.09 -2.58 14.22
CA PHE A 123 -12.16 -1.47 13.25
C PHE A 123 -13.58 -1.17 12.76
N ALA A 124 -14.47 -2.16 12.75
CA ALA A 124 -15.87 -1.98 12.37
C ALA A 124 -16.71 -1.32 13.47
N GLU A 125 -16.42 -1.64 14.73
CA GLU A 125 -17.17 -1.10 15.90
C GLU A 125 -16.68 0.30 16.35
N GLY A 126 -15.42 0.66 16.06
CA GLY A 126 -14.80 1.94 16.48
C GLY A 126 -14.98 3.10 15.51
#